data_AF-A0A518FYR3-F1
#
_entry.id   AF-A0A518FYR3-F1
#
_cell.length_a   1.000
_cell.length_b   1.000
_cell.length_c   1.000
_cell.angle_alpha   90.00
_cell.angle_beta   90.00
_cell.angle_gamma   90.00
#
_symmetry.space_group_name_H-M   'P 1'
#
loop_
_entity.id
_entity.type
_entity.pdbx_description
1 polymer ?
#
loop_
_entity_poly.entity_id
_entity_poly.type
_entity_poly.pdbx_seq_one_letter_code
_entity_poly.pdbx_strand_id
1 'polypeptide(L)'
;MIKPQLTEEQREALEQHHGLLQVDEEGRKYVLMSMDVYRELMGVGTDEELQASLKALQVGLADIDAGRTRPFRDVLAELESE
;
A
#
# COMPACT_ATOMS: atom_id res chain seq x y z
N MET A 1 -5.88 -1.68 19.71
CA MET A 1 -5.38 -0.57 18.88
C MET A 1 -6.55 0.37 18.62
N ILE A 2 -6.44 1.64 19.02
CA ILE A 2 -7.44 2.66 18.69
C ILE A 2 -7.26 2.97 17.20
N LYS A 3 -8.29 2.74 16.38
CA LYS A 3 -8.27 3.19 14.98
C LYS A 3 -8.41 4.72 14.99
N PRO A 4 -7.46 5.49 14.44
CA PRO A 4 -7.64 6.92 14.27
C PRO A 4 -8.89 7.15 13.42
N GLN A 5 -9.75 8.06 13.86
CA GLN A 5 -10.93 8.46 13.10
C GLN A 5 -10.66 9.83 12.45
N LEU A 6 -11.08 9.98 11.20
CA LEU A 6 -11.03 11.26 10.50
C LEU A 6 -11.94 12.28 11.20
N THR A 7 -11.52 13.54 11.23
CA THR A 7 -12.42 14.65 11.58
C THR A 7 -13.49 14.81 10.49
N GLU A 8 -14.59 15.49 10.80
CA GLU A 8 -15.65 15.71 9.82
C GLU A 8 -15.13 16.55 8.64
N GLU A 9 -14.33 17.58 8.92
CA GLU A 9 -13.66 18.41 7.91
C GLU A 9 -12.76 17.58 6.98
N GLN A 10 -11.98 16.64 7.51
CA GLN A 10 -11.15 15.75 6.70
C GLN A 10 -12.00 14.82 5.83
N ARG A 11 -13.15 14.35 6.33
CA ARG A 11 -14.07 13.49 5.57
C ARG A 11 -14.70 14.25 4.41
N GLU A 12 -15.23 15.44 4.67
CA GLU A 12 -15.82 16.29 3.64
C GLU A 12 -14.78 16.69 2.58
N ALA A 13 -13.57 17.06 2.99
CA ALA A 13 -12.49 17.43 2.08
C ALA A 13 -12.04 16.22 1.21
N LEU A 14 -11.98 15.02 1.77
CA LEU A 14 -11.70 13.80 1.01
C LEU A 14 -12.77 13.56 -0.07
N GLU A 15 -14.05 13.74 0.23
CA GLU A 15 -15.12 13.59 -0.76
C GLU A 15 -15.04 14.65 -1.87
N GLN A 16 -14.75 15.90 -1.51
CA GLN A 16 -14.66 17.01 -2.47
C GLN A 16 -13.44 16.94 -3.39
N HIS A 17 -12.32 16.37 -2.92
CA HIS A 17 -11.06 16.29 -3.66
C HIS A 17 -10.78 14.89 -4.24
N HIS A 18 -11.83 14.14 -4.58
CA HIS A 18 -11.71 12.81 -5.21
C HIS A 18 -10.86 11.83 -4.41
N GLY A 19 -10.94 11.86 -3.09
CA GLY A 19 -10.30 10.90 -2.21
C GLY A 19 -8.81 11.12 -2.00
N LEU A 20 -8.26 12.32 -2.27
CA LEU A 20 -6.87 12.68 -1.97
C LEU A 20 -6.80 14.05 -1.29
N LEU A 21 -6.16 14.12 -0.12
CA LEU A 21 -5.97 15.36 0.62
C LEU A 21 -4.56 15.42 1.20
N GLN A 22 -3.84 16.50 0.94
CA GLN A 22 -2.60 16.79 1.64
C GLN A 22 -2.91 17.61 2.90
N VAL A 23 -2.47 17.10 4.05
CA VAL A 23 -2.63 17.78 5.34
C VAL A 23 -1.29 18.34 5.79
N ASP A 24 -1.29 19.61 6.20
CA ASP A 24 -0.16 20.30 6.81
C ASP A 24 -0.62 20.85 8.16
N GLU A 25 -0.36 20.10 9.23
CA GLU A 25 -0.84 20.42 10.57
C GLU A 25 0.34 20.37 11.55
N GLU A 26 0.61 21.49 12.22
CA GLU A 26 1.71 21.64 13.19
C GLU A 26 3.09 21.17 12.68
N GLY A 27 3.35 21.34 11.37
CA GLY A 27 4.61 20.93 10.72
C GLY A 27 4.68 19.44 10.36
N ARG A 28 3.62 18.67 10.58
CA ARG A 28 3.49 17.30 10.10
C ARG A 28 2.76 17.29 8.76
N LYS A 29 3.47 16.83 7.73
CA LYS A 29 2.93 16.68 6.37
C LYS A 29 2.58 15.23 6.10
N TYR A 30 1.32 14.96 5.84
CA TYR A 30 0.85 13.62 5.46
C TYR A 30 -0.24 13.72 4.39
N VAL A 31 -0.43 12.62 3.65
CA VAL A 31 -1.50 12.50 2.65
C VAL A 31 -2.57 11.58 3.21
N LEU A 32 -3.79 12.07 3.25
CA LEU A 32 -4.99 11.27 3.46
C LEU A 32 -5.51 10.83 2.10
N MET A 33 -5.86 9.55 1.99
CA MET A 33 -6.37 8.97 0.76
C MET A 33 -7.53 8.02 1.06
N SER A 34 -8.59 8.07 0.25
CA SER A 34 -9.67 7.10 0.34
C SER A 34 -9.15 5.71 -0.05
N MET A 35 -9.73 4.68 0.56
CA MET A 35 -9.32 3.32 0.27
C MET A 35 -9.54 2.94 -1.19
N ASP A 36 -10.56 3.50 -1.84
CA ASP A 36 -10.87 3.26 -3.25
C ASP A 36 -9.79 3.81 -4.18
N VAL A 37 -9.32 5.04 -3.93
CA VAL A 37 -8.23 5.65 -4.71
C VAL A 37 -6.91 4.91 -4.46
N TYR A 38 -6.66 4.52 -3.21
CA TYR A 38 -5.48 3.72 -2.89
C TYR A 38 -5.48 2.37 -3.62
N ARG A 39 -6.64 1.72 -3.70
CA ARG A 39 -6.85 0.46 -4.43
C ARG A 39 -6.64 0.61 -5.92
N GLU A 40 -7.21 1.64 -6.52
CA GLU A 40 -7.03 1.97 -7.94
C GLU A 40 -5.55 2.19 -8.27
N LEU A 41 -4.82 2.98 -7.45
CA LEU A 41 -3.39 3.21 -7.62
C LEU A 41 -2.55 1.94 -7.50
N MET A 42 -2.93 1.04 -6.59
CA MET A 42 -2.25 -0.23 -6.38
C MET A 42 -2.67 -1.32 -7.37
N GLY A 43 -3.66 -1.06 -8.24
CA GLY A 43 -4.20 -2.03 -9.18
C GLY A 43 -4.91 -3.23 -8.52
N VAL A 44 -5.42 -3.06 -7.30
CA VAL A 44 -6.13 -4.11 -6.54
C VAL A 44 -7.60 -3.74 -6.42
N GLY A 45 -8.51 -4.61 -6.89
CA GLY A 45 -9.95 -4.30 -6.99
C GLY A 45 -10.74 -4.53 -5.70
N THR A 46 -10.20 -5.34 -4.78
CA THR A 46 -10.91 -5.81 -3.57
C THR A 46 -10.07 -5.66 -2.29
N ASP A 47 -10.73 -5.64 -1.13
CA ASP A 47 -10.08 -5.70 0.19
C ASP A 47 -9.15 -6.92 0.31
N GLU A 48 -9.60 -8.05 -0.21
CA GLU A 48 -8.90 -9.34 -0.14
C GLU A 48 -7.60 -9.31 -0.94
N GLU A 49 -7.65 -8.80 -2.17
CA GLU A 49 -6.46 -8.58 -3.00
C GLU A 49 -5.48 -7.61 -2.34
N LEU A 50 -5.98 -6.52 -1.76
CA LEU A 50 -5.13 -5.58 -1.03
C LEU A 50 -4.43 -6.24 0.16
N GLN A 51 -5.16 -7.01 0.98
CA GLN A 51 -4.56 -7.72 2.11
C GLN A 51 -3.54 -8.78 1.66
N ALA A 52 -3.82 -9.48 0.55
CA ALA A 52 -2.88 -10.42 -0.04
C ALA A 52 -1.60 -9.72 -0.51
N SER A 53 -1.70 -8.58 -1.19
CA SER A 53 -0.55 -7.77 -1.62
C SER A 53 0.27 -7.28 -0.43
N LEU A 54 -0.38 -6.71 0.60
CA LEU A 54 0.31 -6.23 1.81
C LEU A 54 1.03 -7.38 2.53
N LYS A 55 0.40 -8.55 2.62
CA LYS A 55 1.01 -9.74 3.21
C LYS A 55 2.20 -10.22 2.39
N ALA A 56 2.10 -10.26 1.07
CA ALA A 56 3.19 -10.65 0.17
C ALA A 56 4.40 -9.71 0.32
N LEU A 57 4.16 -8.39 0.40
CA LEU A 57 5.22 -7.40 0.65
C LEU A 57 5.90 -7.61 2.01
N GLN A 58 5.13 -7.84 3.08
CA GLN A 58 5.69 -8.12 4.41
C GLN A 58 6.55 -9.38 4.42
N VAL A 59 6.10 -10.45 3.76
CA VAL A 59 6.88 -11.69 3.63
C VAL A 59 8.16 -11.43 2.85
N GLY A 60 8.09 -10.75 1.71
CA GLY A 60 9.26 -10.44 0.89
C GLY A 60 10.31 -9.59 1.63
N LEU A 61 9.88 -8.59 2.41
CA LEU A 61 10.78 -7.81 3.26
C LEU A 61 11.45 -8.69 4.33
N ALA A 62 10.70 -9.55 5.00
CA ALA A 62 11.24 -10.48 5.99
C ALA A 62 12.19 -11.52 5.38
N ASP A 63 12.01 -11.89 4.12
CA ASP A 63 12.91 -12.76 3.37
C ASP A 63 14.22 -12.05 3.02
N ILE A 64 14.16 -10.77 2.63
CA ILE A 64 15.35 -9.94 2.40
C ILE A 64 16.17 -9.82 3.69
N ASP A 65 15.55 -9.45 4.80
CA ASP A 65 16.22 -9.28 6.09
C ASP A 65 16.88 -10.57 6.59
N ALA A 66 16.28 -11.72 6.27
CA ALA A 66 16.81 -13.03 6.63
C ALA A 66 17.76 -13.65 5.59
N GLY A 67 18.07 -12.93 4.50
CA GLY A 67 18.91 -13.43 3.41
C GLY A 67 18.30 -14.56 2.59
N ARG A 68 16.99 -14.80 2.68
CA ARG A 68 16.23 -15.78 1.87
C ARG A 68 15.91 -15.22 0.48
N THR A 69 16.92 -14.66 -0.19
CA THR A 69 16.81 -14.07 -1.53
C THR A 69 17.41 -15.01 -2.58
N ARG A 70 16.91 -14.95 -3.81
CA ARG A 70 17.51 -15.68 -4.95
C ARG A 70 18.10 -14.70 -5.97
N PRO A 71 19.26 -15.00 -6.56
CA PRO A 71 19.79 -14.22 -7.67
C PRO A 71 18.81 -14.24 -8.85
N PHE A 72 18.60 -13.08 -9.46
CA PHE A 72 17.67 -12.92 -10.58
C PHE A 72 18.01 -13.82 -11.77
N ARG A 73 19.30 -14.04 -12.04
CA ARG A 73 19.76 -14.92 -13.12
C ARG A 73 19.33 -16.37 -12.94
N ASP A 74 19.31 -16.86 -11.71
CA ASP A 74 18.93 -18.24 -11.42
C ASP A 74 17.43 -18.46 -11.69
N VAL A 75 16.61 -17.45 -11.37
CA VAL A 75 15.17 -17.47 -11.65
C VAL A 75 14.88 -17.41 -13.16
N LEU A 76 15.60 -16.58 -13.91
CA LEU A 76 15.43 -16.52 -15.36
C LEU A 76 15.78 -17.84 -16.04
N ALA A 77 16.87 -18.49 -15.62
CA ALA A 77 17.29 -19.76 -16.19
C ALA A 77 16.25 -20.88 -15.96
N GLU A 78 15.53 -20.86 -14.82
CA GLU A 78 14.43 -21.80 -14.56
C GLU A 78 13.24 -21.55 -15.49
N LEU A 79 12.84 -20.28 -15.68
CA LEU A 79 11.71 -19.91 -16.54
C LEU A 79 11.96 -20.17 -18.02
N GLU A 80 13.21 -20.06 -18.49
CA GLU A 80 13.60 -20.39 -19.87
C GLU A 80 13.67 -21.91 -20.12
N SER A 81 13.66 -22.72 -19.06
CA SER A 81 13.72 -24.18 -19.12
C SER A 81 12.36 -24.88 -19.03
N GLU A 82 11.27 -24.11 -18.85
CA GLU A 82 9.88 -24.54 -18.96
C GLU A 82 9.34 -24.37 -20.40
#